data_AF-V7FVH0-F1
#
_entry.id   AF-V7FVH0-F1
#
_cell.length_a   1.000
_cell.length_b   1.000
_cell.length_c   1.000
_cell.angle_alpha   90.00
_cell.angle_beta   90.00
_cell.angle_gamma   90.00
#
_symmetry.space_group_name_H-M   'P 1'
#
loop_
_entity.id
_entity.type
_entity.pdbx_description
1 polymer ?
#
loop_
_entity_poly.entity_id
_entity_poly.type
_entity_poly.pdbx_seq_one_letter_code
_entity_poly.pdbx_strand_id
1 'polypeptide(L)'
;MANSQWHGESMLDIERDTATRIIDAMAVAIDGKPSSAKSFNQFPYENLADYGNWGQDNNDSKNDTPRTRALFMAYLIFSGGRIPLRGIEMHGTFFRPDVWVAGALVKKGYLMVDESAGEFLVTQTGWAFVAETFEMLGK
;
A
#
# COMPACT_ATOMS: atom_id res chain seq x y z
N MET A 1 -19.55 -34.39 3.12
CA MET A 1 -18.90 -33.48 2.15
C MET A 1 -19.12 -32.08 2.68
N ALA A 2 -18.07 -31.46 3.24
CA ALA A 2 -18.17 -30.14 3.86
C ALA A 2 -18.13 -29.07 2.76
N ASN A 3 -19.26 -28.37 2.57
CA ASN A 3 -19.31 -27.14 1.79
C ASN A 3 -18.64 -26.04 2.61
N SER A 4 -17.37 -25.76 2.31
CA SER A 4 -16.67 -24.58 2.78
C SER A 4 -16.48 -23.63 1.61
N GLN A 5 -17.56 -22.97 1.19
CA GLN A 5 -17.47 -21.81 0.30
C GLN A 5 -16.94 -20.63 1.12
N TRP A 6 -15.62 -20.43 1.07
CA TRP A 6 -15.03 -19.12 1.37
C TRP A 6 -15.21 -18.24 0.13
N HIS A 7 -16.32 -17.51 0.07
CA HIS A 7 -16.51 -16.37 -0.83
C HIS A 7 -16.87 -15.16 0.00
N GLY A 8 -15.83 -14.55 0.58
CA GLY A 8 -15.86 -13.21 1.13
C GLY A 8 -14.50 -12.62 0.86
N GLU A 9 -14.41 -11.80 -0.18
CA GLU A 9 -13.26 -10.92 -0.41
C GLU A 9 -13.00 -10.14 0.89
N SER A 10 -11.72 -10.02 1.25
CA SER A 10 -11.27 -9.63 2.58
C SER A 10 -11.49 -8.13 2.83
N MET A 11 -12.74 -7.71 2.96
CA MET A 11 -13.06 -6.39 3.46
C MET A 11 -12.53 -6.28 4.87
N LEU A 12 -11.63 -5.33 5.11
CA LEU A 12 -11.24 -4.99 6.46
C LEU A 12 -12.42 -4.33 7.17
N ASP A 13 -12.79 -4.87 8.32
CA ASP A 13 -13.75 -4.24 9.24
C ASP A 13 -13.06 -3.10 10.01
N ILE A 14 -12.77 -2.02 9.29
CA ILE A 14 -12.17 -0.81 9.82
C ILE A 14 -12.80 0.42 9.17
N GLU A 15 -13.24 1.35 10.00
CA GLU A 15 -13.74 2.64 9.53
C GLU A 15 -12.62 3.49 8.92
N ARG A 16 -12.95 4.27 7.88
CA ARG A 16 -12.04 5.21 7.22
C ARG A 16 -11.31 6.13 8.21
N ASP A 17 -12.01 6.64 9.21
CA ASP A 17 -11.42 7.58 10.17
C ASP A 17 -10.39 6.89 11.07
N THR A 18 -10.65 5.64 11.46
CA THR A 18 -9.69 4.84 12.21
C THR A 18 -8.49 4.47 11.35
N ALA A 19 -8.71 4.05 10.10
CA ALA A 19 -7.62 3.80 9.15
C ALA A 19 -6.77 5.08 8.93
N THR A 20 -7.42 6.23 8.78
CA THR A 20 -6.76 7.53 8.63
C THR A 20 -5.86 7.84 9.83
N ARG A 21 -6.37 7.66 11.05
CA ARG A 21 -5.60 7.88 12.28
C ARG A 21 -4.38 6.97 12.37
N ILE A 22 -4.49 5.71 11.96
CA ILE A 22 -3.36 4.77 11.94
C ILE A 22 -2.30 5.24 10.92
N ILE A 23 -2.72 5.58 9.70
CA ILE A 23 -1.81 6.06 8.65
C ILE A 23 -1.10 7.34 9.09
N ASP A 24 -1.82 8.28 9.70
CA ASP A 24 -1.24 9.55 10.15
C ASP A 24 -0.31 9.36 11.35
N ALA A 25 -0.65 8.51 12.32
CA ALA A 25 0.25 8.19 13.42
C ALA A 25 1.58 7.59 12.92
N MET A 26 1.50 6.69 11.94
CA MET A 26 2.66 6.10 11.30
C MET A 26 3.49 7.11 10.52
N ALA A 27 2.83 7.98 9.74
CA ALA A 27 3.52 9.04 9.02
C ALA A 27 4.20 10.04 9.97
N VAL A 28 3.56 10.38 11.10
CA VAL A 28 4.16 11.23 12.13
C VAL A 28 5.37 10.55 12.76
N ALA A 29 5.30 9.26 13.05
CA ALA A 29 6.44 8.52 13.61
C ALA A 29 7.66 8.51 12.67
N ILE A 30 7.44 8.44 11.35
CA ILE A 30 8.51 8.30 10.35
C ILE A 30 8.98 9.64 9.76
N ASP A 31 8.07 10.58 9.51
CA ASP A 31 8.29 11.84 8.75
C ASP A 31 7.99 13.10 9.61
N GLY A 32 7.59 12.92 10.87
CA GLY A 32 7.25 14.03 11.78
C GLY A 32 5.96 14.79 11.41
N LYS A 33 5.21 14.34 10.40
CA LYS A 33 3.98 14.98 9.93
C LYS A 33 2.95 13.99 9.37
N PRO A 34 1.65 14.34 9.35
CA PRO A 34 0.60 13.50 8.77
C PRO A 34 0.83 13.21 7.28
N SER A 35 0.26 12.10 6.78
CA SER A 35 0.40 11.71 5.38
C SER A 35 -0.47 12.59 4.49
N SER A 36 0.13 13.25 3.50
CA SER A 36 -0.60 14.02 2.49
C SER A 36 -1.01 13.20 1.26
N ALA A 37 -0.50 11.97 1.12
CA ALA A 37 -0.66 11.13 -0.07
C ALA A 37 -1.55 9.90 0.16
N LYS A 38 -2.33 9.89 1.26
CA LYS A 38 -3.34 8.86 1.52
C LYS A 38 -4.56 9.09 0.61
N SER A 39 -4.87 8.12 -0.25
CA SER A 39 -5.96 8.22 -1.23
C SER A 39 -7.12 7.31 -0.81
N PHE A 40 -8.14 7.90 -0.21
CA PHE A 40 -9.41 7.21 0.06
C PHE A 40 -10.43 7.56 -1.01
N ASN A 41 -11.13 6.55 -1.53
CA ASN A 41 -12.20 6.74 -2.49
C ASN A 41 -13.33 5.73 -2.26
N GLN A 42 -14.55 6.09 -2.59
CA GLN A 42 -15.71 5.19 -2.49
C GLN A 42 -15.59 3.96 -3.40
N PHE A 43 -14.88 4.08 -4.52
CA PHE A 43 -14.71 3.01 -5.51
C PHE A 43 -13.26 2.51 -5.53
N PRO A 44 -12.96 1.30 -6.00
CA PRO A 44 -11.61 0.90 -6.37
C PRO A 44 -11.19 1.57 -7.70
N TYR A 45 -9.94 1.39 -8.15
CA TYR A 45 -9.60 1.69 -9.55
C TYR A 45 -10.43 0.82 -10.51
N GLU A 46 -10.86 1.38 -11.65
CA GLU A 46 -11.85 0.73 -12.52
C GLU A 46 -11.29 -0.53 -13.22
N ASN A 47 -10.02 -0.53 -13.63
CA ASN A 47 -9.37 -1.65 -14.29
C ASN A 47 -8.43 -2.42 -13.35
N LEU A 48 -8.15 -3.70 -13.64
CA LEU A 48 -7.07 -4.48 -13.03
C LEU A 48 -5.78 -3.70 -13.22
N ALA A 49 -5.33 -3.01 -12.16
CA ALA A 49 -4.31 -1.97 -12.13
C ALA A 49 -3.90 -1.39 -13.47
N ASP A 50 -4.28 -0.14 -13.67
CA ASP A 50 -3.63 0.76 -14.60
C ASP A 50 -2.13 0.96 -14.33
N TYR A 51 -1.41 0.07 -13.64
CA TYR A 51 0.01 0.22 -13.35
C TYR A 51 0.81 0.49 -14.63
N GLY A 52 0.54 -0.24 -15.72
CA GLY A 52 1.13 0.05 -17.03
C GLY A 52 0.75 1.43 -17.59
N ASN A 53 -0.42 1.95 -17.22
CA ASN A 53 -0.96 3.26 -17.62
C ASN A 53 -0.65 4.39 -16.63
N TRP A 54 0.06 4.11 -15.52
CA TRP A 54 0.36 5.08 -14.46
C TRP A 54 1.42 6.12 -14.86
N GLY A 55 1.83 6.16 -16.14
CA GLY A 55 2.78 7.15 -16.66
C GLY A 55 4.12 7.14 -15.92
N GLN A 56 4.56 5.94 -15.50
CA GLN A 56 5.74 5.80 -14.63
C GLN A 56 7.06 6.10 -15.33
N ASP A 57 7.09 6.32 -16.64
CA ASP A 57 8.30 6.59 -17.41
C ASP A 57 9.14 7.73 -16.83
N ASN A 58 8.50 8.75 -16.25
CA ASN A 58 9.17 9.92 -15.67
C ASN A 58 9.42 9.82 -14.15
N ASN A 59 9.02 8.73 -13.48
CA ASN A 59 9.21 8.58 -12.04
C ASN A 59 10.65 8.17 -11.71
N ASP A 60 11.59 9.12 -11.71
CA ASP A 60 13.01 8.88 -11.45
C ASP A 60 13.39 9.04 -9.96
N SER A 61 12.47 8.70 -9.05
CA SER A 61 12.72 8.83 -7.62
C SER A 61 13.85 7.90 -7.15
N LYS A 62 15.07 8.44 -7.06
CA LYS A 62 16.26 7.71 -6.56
C LYS A 62 16.30 7.58 -5.04
N ASN A 63 15.59 8.43 -4.31
CA ASN A 63 15.67 8.52 -2.86
C ASN A 63 14.46 7.88 -2.18
N ASP A 64 14.67 7.13 -1.10
CA ASP A 64 13.61 6.66 -0.23
C ASP A 64 13.16 7.79 0.69
N THR A 65 12.00 8.35 0.40
CA THR A 65 11.45 9.42 1.23
C THR A 65 10.79 8.84 2.48
N PRO A 66 10.80 9.57 3.61
CA PRO A 66 10.02 9.19 4.79
C PRO A 66 8.54 8.92 4.47
N ARG A 67 7.95 9.69 3.54
CA ARG A 67 6.60 9.45 3.03
C ARG A 67 6.43 8.08 2.36
N THR A 68 7.39 7.67 1.52
CA THR A 68 7.37 6.35 0.86
C THR A 68 7.41 5.23 1.90
N ARG A 69 8.27 5.36 2.93
CA ARG A 69 8.33 4.41 4.07
C ARG A 69 6.98 4.32 4.79
N ALA A 70 6.41 5.46 5.17
CA ALA A 70 5.14 5.51 5.89
C ALA A 70 3.98 4.91 5.10
N LEU A 71 3.80 5.29 3.84
CA LEU A 71 2.72 4.73 3.03
C LEU A 71 2.93 3.26 2.70
N PHE A 72 4.18 2.83 2.50
CA PHE A 72 4.45 1.41 2.30
C PHE A 72 4.07 0.60 3.54
N MET A 73 4.50 1.02 4.73
CA MET A 73 4.10 0.36 5.98
C MET A 73 2.57 0.35 6.16
N ALA A 74 1.89 1.44 5.80
CA ALA A 74 0.43 1.51 5.88
C ALA A 74 -0.25 0.48 4.97
N TYR A 75 0.21 0.32 3.73
CA TYR A 75 -0.31 -0.71 2.84
C TYR A 75 -0.14 -2.10 3.46
N LEU A 76 1.02 -2.39 4.05
CA LEU A 76 1.30 -3.69 4.66
C LEU A 76 0.44 -3.99 5.87
N ILE A 77 0.19 -3.01 6.74
CA ILE A 77 -0.71 -3.18 7.90
C ILE A 77 -2.08 -3.64 7.45
N PHE A 78 -2.58 -3.07 6.35
CA PHE A 78 -3.94 -3.34 5.88
C PHE A 78 -4.03 -4.47 4.85
N SER A 79 -2.91 -4.97 4.34
CA SER A 79 -2.93 -5.95 3.25
C SER A 79 -2.12 -7.22 3.54
N GLY A 80 -1.41 -7.29 4.67
CA GLY A 80 -0.62 -8.46 5.06
C GLY A 80 0.52 -8.81 4.08
N GLY A 81 1.00 -7.84 3.30
CA GLY A 81 2.10 -8.06 2.34
C GLY A 81 1.68 -8.38 0.91
N ARG A 82 0.37 -8.50 0.65
CA ARG A 82 -0.21 -8.60 -0.70
C ARG A 82 -1.10 -7.39 -0.92
N ILE A 83 -0.66 -6.40 -1.68
CA ILE A 83 -1.34 -5.10 -1.75
C ILE A 83 -2.27 -5.11 -2.98
N PRO A 84 -3.59 -5.09 -2.84
CA PRO A 84 -4.50 -5.07 -3.98
C PRO A 84 -4.22 -3.87 -4.89
N LEU A 85 -4.06 -4.15 -6.18
CA LEU A 85 -3.75 -3.16 -7.20
C LEU A 85 -4.83 -2.07 -7.30
N ARG A 86 -6.08 -2.46 -7.07
CA ARG A 86 -7.25 -1.59 -7.25
C ARG A 86 -7.62 -0.81 -5.98
N GLY A 87 -7.02 -1.13 -4.84
CA GLY A 87 -7.34 -0.55 -3.54
C GLY A 87 -7.66 -1.61 -2.49
N ILE A 88 -7.29 -1.30 -1.25
CA ILE A 88 -7.60 -2.11 -0.08
C ILE A 88 -9.01 -1.72 0.39
N GLU A 89 -9.95 -2.67 0.38
CA GLU A 89 -11.33 -2.41 0.80
C GLU A 89 -11.43 -2.30 2.33
N MET A 90 -12.07 -1.23 2.79
CA MET A 90 -12.25 -0.85 4.19
C MET A 90 -13.65 -0.30 4.37
N HIS A 91 -14.57 -1.07 4.98
CA HIS A 91 -15.93 -0.67 5.34
C HIS A 91 -16.57 0.43 4.45
N GLY A 92 -16.85 0.11 3.18
CA GLY A 92 -17.51 1.04 2.24
C GLY A 92 -16.62 2.12 1.61
N THR A 93 -15.30 2.05 1.82
CA THR A 93 -14.29 2.86 1.11
C THR A 93 -13.11 1.99 0.69
N PHE A 94 -12.31 2.49 -0.25
CA PHE A 94 -11.05 1.89 -0.67
C PHE A 94 -9.89 2.79 -0.31
N PHE A 95 -8.89 2.26 0.37
CA PHE A 95 -7.58 2.88 0.46
C PHE A 95 -6.77 2.48 -0.76
N ARG A 96 -6.64 3.40 -1.72
CA ARG A 96 -5.99 3.15 -2.99
C ARG A 96 -4.48 3.38 -2.87
N PRO A 97 -3.64 2.48 -3.44
CA PRO A 97 -2.23 2.78 -3.62
C PRO A 97 -2.06 4.10 -4.39
N ASP A 98 -1.26 4.99 -3.81
CA ASP A 98 -0.82 6.20 -4.50
C ASP A 98 0.11 5.80 -5.65
N VAL A 99 -0.22 6.30 -6.84
CA VAL A 99 0.43 5.94 -8.11
C VAL A 99 1.93 6.22 -8.08
N TRP A 100 2.36 7.35 -7.53
CA TRP A 100 3.77 7.75 -7.50
C TRP A 100 4.55 6.96 -6.46
N VAL A 101 3.94 6.70 -5.31
CA VAL A 101 4.56 5.90 -4.24
C VAL A 101 4.69 4.45 -4.65
N ALA A 102 3.60 3.81 -5.07
CA ALA A 102 3.62 2.41 -5.49
C ALA A 102 4.51 2.21 -6.73
N GLY A 103 4.49 3.14 -7.70
CA GLY A 103 5.42 3.15 -8.81
C GLY A 103 6.89 3.25 -8.40
N ALA A 104 7.22 4.10 -7.43
CA ALA A 104 8.59 4.18 -6.89
C ALA A 104 9.01 2.89 -6.17
N LEU A 105 8.11 2.27 -5.41
CA LEU A 105 8.37 1.00 -4.73
C LEU A 105 8.64 -0.14 -5.73
N VAL A 106 7.90 -0.20 -6.84
CA VAL A 106 8.14 -1.18 -7.91
C VAL A 106 9.46 -0.92 -8.63
N LYS A 107 9.74 0.33 -9.02
CA LYS A 107 11.00 0.69 -9.71
C LYS A 107 12.24 0.35 -8.88
N LYS A 108 12.16 0.47 -7.56
CA LYS A 108 13.23 0.12 -6.62
C LYS A 108 13.31 -1.38 -6.30
N GLY A 109 12.39 -2.17 -6.85
CA GLY A 109 12.34 -3.62 -6.65
C GLY A 109 11.84 -4.02 -5.27
N TYR A 110 11.17 -3.14 -4.52
CA TYR A 110 10.53 -3.48 -3.24
C TYR A 110 9.17 -4.17 -3.44
N LEU A 111 8.49 -3.81 -4.53
CA LEU A 111 7.27 -4.45 -4.99
C LEU A 111 7.48 -5.07 -6.37
N MET A 112 6.78 -6.16 -6.62
CA MET A 112 6.58 -6.76 -7.93
C MET A 112 5.10 -6.73 -8.26
N VAL A 113 4.75 -6.44 -9.51
CA VAL A 113 3.35 -6.42 -9.96
C VAL A 113 2.96 -7.83 -10.38
N ASP A 114 1.91 -8.38 -9.76
CA ASP A 114 1.25 -9.59 -10.22
C ASP A 114 -0.14 -9.21 -10.76
N GLU A 115 -0.19 -8.90 -12.05
CA GLU A 115 -1.42 -8.50 -12.74
C GLU A 115 -2.45 -9.64 -12.77
N SER A 116 -1.98 -10.90 -12.75
CA SER A 116 -2.85 -12.07 -12.78
C SER A 116 -3.61 -12.26 -11.47
N ALA A 117 -2.93 -11.99 -10.34
CA ALA A 117 -3.52 -12.02 -9.01
C ALA A 117 -4.14 -10.67 -8.60
N GLY A 118 -3.92 -9.61 -9.37
CA GLY A 118 -4.49 -8.29 -9.08
C GLY A 118 -3.84 -7.60 -7.88
N GLU A 119 -2.55 -7.84 -7.63
CA GLU A 119 -1.86 -7.37 -6.42
C GLU A 119 -0.39 -6.96 -6.68
N PHE A 120 0.15 -6.14 -5.79
CA PHE A 120 1.59 -6.00 -5.61
C PHE A 120 2.08 -7.02 -4.58
N LEU A 121 3.14 -7.73 -4.93
CA LEU A 121 3.85 -8.64 -4.05
C LEU A 121 5.10 -7.97 -3.49
N VAL A 122 5.26 -8.03 -2.17
CA VAL A 122 6.48 -7.54 -1.51
C VAL A 122 7.63 -8.50 -1.79
N THR A 123 8.73 -7.96 -2.31
CA THR A 123 9.95 -8.73 -2.59
C THR A 123 10.79 -8.90 -1.31
N GLN A 124 11.83 -9.73 -1.37
CA GLN A 124 12.80 -9.83 -0.27
C GLN A 124 13.47 -8.48 0.04
N THR A 125 13.82 -7.72 -1.00
CA THR A 125 14.35 -6.35 -0.84
C THR A 125 13.33 -5.42 -0.18
N GLY A 126 12.04 -5.56 -0.51
CA GLY A 126 10.97 -4.81 0.13
C GLY A 126 10.83 -5.13 1.62
N TRP A 127 10.92 -6.41 2.01
CA TRP A 127 10.92 -6.81 3.42
C TRP A 127 12.16 -6.34 4.17
N ALA A 128 13.34 -6.31 3.54
CA ALA A 128 14.53 -5.71 4.14
C ALA A 128 14.31 -4.21 4.41
N PHE A 129 13.73 -3.48 3.45
CA PHE A 129 13.38 -2.07 3.62
C PHE A 129 12.35 -1.81 4.73
N VAL A 130 11.41 -2.73 4.95
CA VAL A 130 10.48 -2.73 6.10
C VAL A 130 11.26 -2.83 7.41
N ALA A 131 12.16 -3.81 7.51
CA ALA A 131 12.98 -4.01 8.71
C ALA A 131 13.82 -2.77 9.03
N GLU A 132 14.54 -2.23 8.04
CA GLU A 132 15.31 -0.98 8.19
C GLU A 132 14.45 0.19 8.67
N THR A 133 13.20 0.29 8.17
CA THR A 133 12.28 1.35 8.60
C THR A 133 11.95 1.22 10.09
N PHE A 134 11.71 0.02 10.59
CA PHE A 134 11.43 -0.18 12.02
C PHE A 134 12.68 -0.01 12.89
N GLU A 135 13.85 -0.42 12.42
CA GLU A 135 15.12 -0.19 13.10
C GLU A 135 15.43 1.31 13.27
N MET A 136 15.02 2.15 12.31
CA MET A 136 15.13 3.60 12.43
C MET A 136 14.24 4.18 13.54
N LEU A 137 13.08 3.58 13.79
CA LEU A 137 12.12 4.03 14.81
C LEU A 137 12.50 3.60 16.23
N GLY A 138 13.27 2.52 16.36
CA GLY A 138 13.73 2.00 17.65
C GLY A 138 14.98 2.70 18.20
N LYS A 139 15.51 3.70 17.50
CA LYS A 139 16.67 4.51 17.89
C LYS A 139 16.21 5.87 18.40
#